data_AF-A0A957LG84-F1
#
_entry.id   AF-A0A957LG84-F1
#
_cell.length_a   1.000
_cell.length_b   1.000
_cell.length_c   1.000
_cell.angle_alpha   90.00
_cell.angle_beta   90.00
_cell.angle_gamma   90.00
#
_symmetry.space_group_name_H-M   'P 1'
#
loop_
_entity.id
_entity.type
_entity.pdbx_description
1 polymer ?
#
loop_
_entity_poly.entity_id
_entity_poly.type
_entity_poly.pdbx_seq_one_letter_code
_entity_poly.pdbx_strand_id
1 'polypeptide(L)'
;DTIELYNTIPETVPVGGWFLSDDRDNYKKYRIPAGTNLAAGGFYTVSAVAFGDINDPNSFEPFGLSSTDGDDLYLLQADNLGNLKRFVDHVEFGATALETTVGRLPDGQGDLYRLCAETLGQSNTAEGNKVCYGPVVINEIHYNPDGTDDNLEFIELYNFGDNTESLANWRLRGEVDYNFGAGISLAPEEALLVVGFDPANTGLLDAFRAAYKVDEAVAIVGPWTPSAAKLDDGGATIKLYRAGELVVPAVEPSYYAMLTEDIVAYDDEADWPLAPDGAGPSLELISPALDNRFGSSWEASLTNKGTAGRHNDDDFPAISMTNAAATENPLAATATFTVALEHTSGMTVTVEYATADNTATAGTDYTAAMGTVEFAPGQTEQTIVIDVLDDERFEGNESFLLNLSNPAHGYLLNNQALGLISDDDAAPVIYISDVAVGEGNTGTLMAMVAVTLTNPSTAEVTVDYATADGNALAGADYTAASGTITFTAGTTSQTIMIPVQGDITDEPNETFEILLSNPAGAAIGTAAASVTILDDDDTPQLSLNDVSVVEGA
;
A
#
# COMPACT_ATOMS: atom_id res chain seq x y z
N ASP A 1 3.51 -26.06 13.31
CA ASP A 1 2.59 -26.07 12.16
C ASP A 1 1.34 -25.30 12.48
N THR A 2 0.85 -24.52 11.53
CA THR A 2 -0.42 -23.78 11.65
C THR A 2 -1.17 -23.90 10.33
N ILE A 3 -2.47 -24.17 10.43
CA ILE A 3 -3.41 -24.24 9.30
C ILE A 3 -4.42 -23.13 9.46
N GLU A 4 -4.73 -22.45 8.37
CA GLU A 4 -5.79 -21.46 8.29
C GLU A 4 -6.86 -21.88 7.28
N LEU A 5 -8.13 -21.72 7.69
CA LEU A 5 -9.28 -21.88 6.82
C LEU A 5 -9.85 -20.50 6.50
N TYR A 6 -10.14 -20.27 5.23
CA TYR A 6 -10.81 -19.06 4.75
C TYR A 6 -12.22 -19.38 4.23
N ASN A 7 -13.19 -18.53 4.55
CA ASN A 7 -14.55 -18.65 4.04
C ASN A 7 -14.75 -17.81 2.78
N THR A 8 -14.83 -18.49 1.64
CA THR A 8 -14.98 -17.89 0.31
C THR A 8 -16.40 -17.43 -0.03
N ILE A 9 -17.41 -17.74 0.80
CA ILE A 9 -18.82 -17.45 0.51
C ILE A 9 -19.37 -16.31 1.40
N PRO A 10 -20.41 -15.58 0.94
CA PRO A 10 -20.96 -14.43 1.66
C PRO A 10 -21.81 -14.82 2.89
N GLU A 11 -21.96 -16.11 3.19
CA GLU A 11 -22.65 -16.60 4.38
C GLU A 11 -21.69 -17.12 5.46
N THR A 12 -22.13 -17.10 6.72
CA THR A 12 -21.41 -17.78 7.80
C THR A 12 -21.51 -19.31 7.66
N VAL A 13 -20.37 -19.99 7.76
CA VAL A 13 -20.29 -21.45 7.64
C VAL A 13 -20.09 -22.10 9.02
N PRO A 14 -21.01 -22.98 9.47
CA PRO A 14 -20.84 -23.72 10.72
C PRO A 14 -19.86 -24.89 10.52
N VAL A 15 -18.56 -24.58 10.69
CA VAL A 15 -17.46 -25.55 10.54
C VAL A 15 -17.26 -26.43 11.78
N GLY A 16 -17.95 -26.11 12.89
CA GLY A 16 -17.86 -26.90 14.12
C GLY A 16 -18.23 -28.38 13.91
N GLY A 17 -17.33 -29.27 14.33
CA GLY A 17 -17.48 -30.71 14.18
C GLY A 17 -16.96 -31.30 12.87
N TRP A 18 -16.48 -30.47 11.93
CA TRP A 18 -15.76 -30.90 10.72
C TRP A 18 -14.38 -31.45 11.07
N PHE A 19 -13.72 -32.07 10.10
CA PHE A 19 -12.42 -32.71 10.31
C PHE A 19 -11.34 -32.13 9.40
N LEU A 20 -10.13 -32.03 9.95
CA LEU A 20 -8.88 -31.91 9.21
C LEU A 20 -8.12 -33.25 9.28
N SER A 21 -7.45 -33.60 8.19
CA SER A 21 -6.50 -34.71 8.18
C SER A 21 -5.34 -34.47 7.21
N ASP A 22 -4.15 -34.92 7.60
CA ASP A 22 -2.94 -35.07 6.80
C ASP A 22 -2.83 -36.48 6.16
N ASP A 23 -3.82 -37.36 6.38
CA ASP A 23 -3.74 -38.78 6.03
C ASP A 23 -4.97 -39.24 5.25
N ARG A 24 -4.72 -39.70 4.01
CA ARG A 24 -5.74 -40.23 3.10
C ARG A 24 -6.39 -41.54 3.57
N ASP A 25 -5.72 -42.28 4.44
CA ASP A 25 -6.20 -43.53 5.02
C ASP A 25 -6.93 -43.29 6.35
N ASN A 26 -6.78 -42.10 6.95
CA ASN A 26 -7.54 -41.66 8.13
C ASN A 26 -7.98 -40.19 8.07
N TYR A 27 -9.19 -39.91 7.57
CA TYR A 27 -9.74 -38.55 7.49
C TYR A 27 -10.23 -37.93 8.82
N LYS A 28 -10.11 -38.60 9.97
CA LYS A 28 -10.71 -38.17 11.24
C LYS A 28 -9.69 -37.84 12.33
N LYS A 29 -8.57 -37.23 11.95
CA LYS A 29 -7.48 -36.92 12.87
C LYS A 29 -7.74 -35.70 13.78
N TYR A 30 -8.10 -34.54 13.23
CA TYR A 30 -8.44 -33.36 14.03
C TYR A 30 -9.90 -32.95 13.84
N ARG A 31 -10.67 -32.85 14.93
CA ARG A 31 -12.06 -32.39 14.90
C ARG A 31 -12.17 -30.94 15.33
N ILE A 32 -12.68 -30.07 14.46
CA ILE A 32 -12.93 -28.67 14.77
C ILE A 32 -13.93 -28.57 15.94
N PRO A 33 -13.66 -27.74 16.97
CA PRO A 33 -14.52 -27.61 18.14
C PRO A 33 -16.00 -27.36 17.79
N ALA A 34 -16.90 -27.95 18.58
CA ALA A 34 -18.32 -27.74 18.39
C ALA A 34 -18.69 -26.26 18.62
N GLY A 35 -19.58 -25.72 17.77
CA GLY A 35 -20.01 -24.31 17.84
C GLY A 35 -19.11 -23.33 17.09
N THR A 36 -18.00 -23.76 16.49
CA THR A 36 -17.19 -22.90 15.61
C THR A 36 -18.00 -22.51 14.38
N ASN A 37 -18.11 -21.19 14.16
CA ASN A 37 -18.73 -20.59 12.99
C ASN A 37 -17.71 -19.67 12.31
N LEU A 38 -17.53 -19.86 11.02
CA LEU A 38 -16.62 -19.06 10.21
C LEU A 38 -17.43 -17.99 9.47
N ALA A 39 -17.24 -16.72 9.83
CA ALA A 39 -17.96 -15.60 9.20
C ALA A 39 -17.63 -15.49 7.71
N ALA A 40 -18.45 -14.79 6.93
CA ALA A 40 -18.18 -14.49 5.52
C ALA A 40 -16.84 -13.72 5.39
N GLY A 41 -15.94 -14.18 4.54
CA GLY A 41 -14.58 -13.64 4.44
C GLY A 41 -13.73 -13.79 5.72
N GLY A 42 -14.18 -14.63 6.67
CA GLY A 42 -13.51 -14.85 7.93
C GLY A 42 -12.45 -15.95 7.87
N PHE A 43 -11.53 -15.90 8.82
CA PHE A 43 -10.44 -16.86 8.98
C PHE A 43 -10.60 -17.70 10.26
N TYR A 44 -10.15 -18.95 10.20
CA TYR A 44 -10.05 -19.82 11.36
C TYR A 44 -8.71 -20.53 11.37
N THR A 45 -7.93 -20.29 12.42
CA THR A 45 -6.60 -20.87 12.58
C THR A 45 -6.60 -22.00 13.58
N VAL A 46 -5.77 -23.01 13.30
CA VAL A 46 -5.47 -24.09 14.22
C VAL A 46 -3.98 -24.40 14.15
N SER A 47 -3.34 -24.53 15.32
CA SER A 47 -1.91 -24.80 15.43
C SER A 47 -1.63 -26.20 15.96
N ALA A 48 -0.39 -26.67 15.78
CA ALA A 48 0.12 -27.95 16.24
C ALA A 48 -0.12 -28.25 17.73
N VAL A 49 -0.23 -27.22 18.57
CA VAL A 49 -0.59 -27.37 19.99
C VAL A 49 -1.98 -28.02 20.16
N ALA A 50 -2.89 -27.82 19.20
CA ALA A 50 -4.22 -28.41 19.19
C ALA A 50 -4.27 -29.81 18.54
N PHE A 51 -3.23 -30.22 17.80
CA PHE A 51 -3.16 -31.50 17.09
C PHE A 51 -2.70 -32.67 17.97
N GLY A 52 -2.30 -32.41 19.22
CA GLY A 52 -1.69 -33.39 20.11
C GLY A 52 -0.17 -33.49 19.91
N ASP A 53 0.54 -34.14 20.82
CA ASP A 53 2.00 -34.32 20.69
C ASP A 53 2.28 -35.46 19.71
N ILE A 54 2.80 -35.11 18.53
CA ILE A 54 3.25 -36.06 17.50
C ILE A 54 4.37 -36.99 18.00
N ASN A 55 5.09 -36.60 19.07
CA ASN A 55 6.14 -37.40 19.69
C ASN A 55 5.65 -38.25 20.86
N ASP A 56 4.36 -38.18 21.23
CA ASP A 56 3.78 -39.08 22.23
C ASP A 56 3.39 -40.42 21.59
N PRO A 57 4.11 -41.52 21.88
CA PRO A 57 3.78 -42.84 21.34
C PRO A 57 2.45 -43.41 21.85
N ASN A 58 1.76 -42.72 22.76
CA ASN A 58 0.41 -43.06 23.23
C ASN A 58 -0.69 -42.22 22.56
N SER A 59 -0.33 -41.25 21.71
CA SER A 59 -1.30 -40.55 20.86
C SER A 59 -1.81 -41.53 19.80
N PHE A 60 -3.10 -41.86 19.84
CA PHE A 60 -3.67 -42.89 18.97
C PHE A 60 -3.77 -42.45 17.50
N GLU A 61 -3.72 -41.14 17.21
CA GLU A 61 -3.82 -40.58 15.84
C GLU A 61 -3.05 -39.24 15.75
N PRO A 62 -1.72 -39.26 15.54
CA PRO A 62 -0.95 -38.03 15.39
C PRO A 62 -1.31 -37.30 14.09
N PHE A 63 -1.51 -35.99 14.20
CA PHE A 63 -1.69 -35.07 13.08
C PHE A 63 -0.49 -34.12 13.06
N GLY A 64 0.24 -34.05 11.95
CA GLY A 64 1.37 -33.14 11.77
C GLY A 64 1.58 -32.84 10.30
N LEU A 65 2.29 -31.75 10.00
CA LEU A 65 2.65 -31.40 8.63
C LEU A 65 4.16 -31.60 8.44
N SER A 66 4.55 -32.27 7.36
CA SER A 66 5.94 -32.51 7.00
C SER A 66 6.47 -31.36 6.14
N SER A 67 7.34 -30.53 6.71
CA SER A 67 8.11 -29.57 5.92
C SER A 67 9.20 -30.22 5.06
N THR A 68 9.57 -31.48 5.36
CA THR A 68 10.68 -32.18 4.70
C THR A 68 10.25 -32.86 3.40
N ASP A 69 9.06 -33.47 3.42
CA ASP A 69 8.54 -34.21 2.27
C ASP A 69 7.32 -33.50 1.63
N GLY A 70 6.74 -32.52 2.33
CA GLY A 70 5.40 -32.04 2.02
C GLY A 70 4.33 -32.97 2.57
N ASP A 71 3.06 -32.58 2.43
CA ASP A 71 1.91 -33.42 2.80
C ASP A 71 0.66 -33.04 1.99
N ASP A 72 -0.34 -33.92 2.05
CA ASP A 72 -1.71 -33.63 1.72
C ASP A 72 -2.45 -33.05 2.95
N LEU A 73 -3.33 -32.08 2.75
CA LEU A 73 -4.24 -31.61 3.79
C LEU A 73 -5.68 -31.63 3.31
N TYR A 74 -6.52 -32.38 4.02
CA TYR A 74 -7.93 -32.58 3.72
C TYR A 74 -8.82 -31.85 4.71
N LEU A 75 -9.80 -31.09 4.20
CA LEU A 75 -10.91 -30.53 4.98
C LEU A 75 -12.20 -31.28 4.64
N LEU A 76 -12.83 -31.89 5.65
CA LEU A 76 -14.03 -32.69 5.47
C LEU A 76 -15.20 -32.21 6.34
N GLN A 77 -16.35 -32.05 5.70
CA GLN A 77 -17.60 -31.78 6.40
C GLN A 77 -18.13 -33.07 7.03
N ALA A 78 -18.60 -32.97 8.28
CA ALA A 78 -19.28 -34.07 8.99
C ALA A 78 -20.67 -33.67 9.49
N ASP A 79 -21.50 -34.66 9.81
CA ASP A 79 -22.76 -34.45 10.53
C ASP A 79 -22.55 -34.35 12.05
N ASN A 80 -23.64 -34.11 12.79
CA ASN A 80 -23.61 -33.98 14.25
C ASN A 80 -23.18 -35.28 14.97
N LEU A 81 -23.22 -36.42 14.29
CA LEU A 81 -22.78 -37.72 14.80
C LEU A 81 -21.33 -38.04 14.42
N GLY A 82 -20.66 -37.15 13.67
CA GLY A 82 -19.29 -37.33 13.19
C GLY A 82 -19.16 -38.22 11.96
N ASN A 83 -20.25 -38.45 11.22
CA ASN A 83 -20.18 -39.14 9.93
C ASN A 83 -19.74 -38.14 8.85
N LEU A 84 -18.73 -38.52 8.07
CA LEU A 84 -18.22 -37.69 6.97
C LEU A 84 -19.27 -37.59 5.86
N LYS A 85 -19.49 -36.38 5.35
CA LYS A 85 -20.47 -36.08 4.31
C LYS A 85 -19.82 -35.84 2.95
N ARG A 86 -18.75 -35.03 2.92
CA ARG A 86 -18.02 -34.66 1.70
C ARG A 86 -16.65 -34.07 2.03
N PHE A 87 -15.76 -34.13 1.05
CA PHE A 87 -14.60 -33.23 0.98
C PHE A 87 -15.09 -31.81 0.72
N VAL A 88 -14.51 -30.86 1.43
CA VAL A 88 -14.75 -29.43 1.28
C VAL A 88 -13.59 -28.80 0.53
N ASP A 89 -12.37 -29.12 0.95
CA ASP A 89 -11.15 -28.71 0.26
C ASP A 89 -10.05 -29.76 0.44
N HIS A 90 -9.08 -29.72 -0.45
CA HIS A 90 -7.85 -30.49 -0.41
C HIS A 90 -6.73 -29.64 -0.99
N VAL A 91 -5.61 -29.60 -0.28
CA VAL A 91 -4.37 -28.99 -0.78
C VAL A 91 -3.23 -29.99 -0.67
N GLU A 92 -2.35 -29.97 -1.65
CA GLU A 92 -1.07 -30.69 -1.63
C GLU A 92 0.03 -29.62 -1.62
N PHE A 93 1.03 -29.80 -0.76
CA PHE A 93 2.21 -28.94 -0.74
C PHE A 93 3.45 -29.81 -0.63
N GLY A 94 4.53 -29.39 -1.31
CA GLY A 94 5.82 -30.05 -1.24
C GLY A 94 6.63 -29.63 -0.01
N ALA A 95 7.90 -30.02 0.02
CA ALA A 95 8.83 -29.60 1.05
C ALA A 95 8.92 -28.06 1.13
N THR A 96 8.99 -27.53 2.35
CA THR A 96 9.07 -26.10 2.64
C THR A 96 10.28 -25.81 3.53
N ALA A 97 10.90 -24.64 3.34
CA ALA A 97 11.90 -24.17 4.29
C ALA A 97 11.25 -23.88 5.64
N LEU A 98 12.03 -23.93 6.72
CA LEU A 98 11.57 -23.52 8.04
C LEU A 98 11.04 -22.08 7.99
N GLU A 99 10.03 -21.79 8.81
CA GLU A 99 9.39 -20.47 8.93
C GLU A 99 8.78 -19.93 7.62
N THR A 100 8.53 -20.81 6.65
CA THR A 100 7.86 -20.45 5.39
C THR A 100 6.36 -20.69 5.48
N THR A 101 5.56 -19.69 5.11
CA THR A 101 4.12 -19.83 4.91
C THR A 101 3.83 -20.15 3.45
N VAL A 102 2.88 -21.07 3.23
CA VAL A 102 2.26 -21.30 1.92
C VAL A 102 0.77 -20.97 1.98
N GLY A 103 0.22 -20.36 0.94
CA GLY A 103 -1.18 -19.93 0.89
C GLY A 103 -1.68 -19.69 -0.53
N ARG A 104 -3.00 -19.54 -0.69
CA ARG A 104 -3.64 -19.26 -1.98
C ARG A 104 -3.66 -17.76 -2.26
N LEU A 105 -3.39 -17.35 -3.50
CA LEU A 105 -3.40 -15.95 -3.92
C LEU A 105 -4.23 -15.78 -5.21
N PRO A 106 -5.38 -15.09 -5.18
CA PRO A 106 -6.08 -14.56 -4.00
C PRO A 106 -6.69 -15.69 -3.13
N ASP A 107 -7.14 -15.33 -1.92
CA ASP A 107 -7.67 -16.31 -0.97
C ASP A 107 -8.74 -17.24 -1.57
N GLY A 108 -8.54 -18.55 -1.37
CA GLY A 108 -9.50 -19.58 -1.76
C GLY A 108 -9.53 -19.93 -3.25
N GLN A 109 -8.57 -19.47 -4.04
CA GLN A 109 -8.45 -19.79 -5.47
C GLN A 109 -7.03 -20.25 -5.84
N GLY A 110 -6.92 -21.10 -6.87
CA GLY A 110 -5.62 -21.53 -7.42
C GLY A 110 -4.82 -22.45 -6.50
N ASP A 111 -3.54 -22.64 -6.80
CA ASP A 111 -2.65 -23.53 -6.04
C ASP A 111 -2.15 -22.90 -4.73
N LEU A 112 -1.35 -23.64 -3.96
CA LEU A 112 -0.58 -23.06 -2.85
C LEU A 112 0.71 -22.43 -3.37
N TYR A 113 0.97 -21.22 -2.91
CA TYR A 113 2.12 -20.39 -3.23
C TYR A 113 2.95 -20.18 -1.98
N ARG A 114 4.28 -20.16 -2.11
CA ARG A 114 5.14 -19.61 -1.06
C ARG A 114 4.86 -18.11 -0.93
N LEU A 115 4.53 -17.67 0.27
CA LEU A 115 4.23 -16.27 0.55
C LEU A 115 5.45 -15.55 1.11
N CYS A 116 5.58 -14.25 0.82
CA CYS A 116 6.69 -13.44 1.31
C CYS A 116 6.64 -13.14 2.82
N ALA A 117 5.45 -13.18 3.40
CA ALA A 117 5.21 -13.02 4.83
C ALA A 117 4.10 -13.95 5.33
N GLU A 118 3.97 -14.06 6.65
CA GLU A 118 2.85 -14.75 7.28
C GLU A 118 1.57 -13.88 7.19
N THR A 119 0.45 -14.49 6.77
CA THR A 119 -0.84 -13.79 6.58
C THR A 119 -1.99 -14.35 7.41
N LEU A 120 -1.70 -15.04 8.53
CA LEU A 120 -2.75 -15.55 9.41
C LEU A 120 -3.74 -14.45 9.83
N GLY A 121 -5.00 -14.65 9.51
CA GLY A 121 -6.12 -13.76 9.79
C GLY A 121 -6.18 -12.53 8.89
N GLN A 122 -5.40 -12.50 7.81
CA GLN A 122 -5.32 -11.41 6.83
C GLN A 122 -5.54 -11.95 5.42
N SER A 123 -6.09 -11.11 4.54
CA SER A 123 -6.34 -11.54 3.16
C SER A 123 -5.07 -11.57 2.32
N ASN A 124 -4.96 -12.60 1.49
CA ASN A 124 -4.00 -12.66 0.40
C ASN A 124 -4.62 -12.01 -0.85
N THR A 125 -4.08 -10.88 -1.29
CA THR A 125 -4.55 -10.12 -2.47
C THR A 125 -3.41 -9.84 -3.44
N ALA A 126 -3.72 -9.63 -4.73
CA ALA A 126 -2.72 -9.32 -5.76
C ALA A 126 -1.89 -8.05 -5.45
N GLU A 127 -2.48 -7.09 -4.73
CA GLU A 127 -1.82 -5.86 -4.24
C GLU A 127 -1.14 -6.05 -2.88
N GLY A 128 -1.38 -7.18 -2.21
CA GLY A 128 -0.93 -7.50 -0.85
C GLY A 128 0.32 -8.38 -0.81
N ASN A 129 0.30 -9.43 0.02
CA ASN A 129 1.44 -10.33 0.19
C ASN A 129 1.75 -11.09 -1.12
N LYS A 130 2.90 -10.81 -1.71
CA LYS A 130 3.32 -11.37 -2.99
C LYS A 130 3.76 -12.83 -2.85
N VAL A 131 3.72 -13.54 -3.98
CA VAL A 131 4.41 -14.82 -4.11
C VAL A 131 5.90 -14.56 -3.98
N CYS A 132 6.58 -15.34 -3.13
CA CYS A 132 8.02 -15.26 -2.98
C CYS A 132 8.70 -16.46 -3.62
N TYR A 133 9.38 -16.21 -4.73
CA TYR A 133 10.32 -17.14 -5.33
C TYR A 133 11.67 -17.05 -4.63
N GLY A 134 12.51 -18.07 -4.82
CA GLY A 134 13.89 -17.96 -4.38
C GLY A 134 14.72 -17.09 -5.33
N PRO A 135 15.98 -16.80 -5.00
CA PRO A 135 16.83 -15.85 -5.73
C PRO A 135 17.19 -16.27 -7.16
N VAL A 136 16.89 -17.52 -7.57
CA VAL A 136 17.15 -18.02 -8.92
C VAL A 136 15.84 -18.32 -9.64
N VAL A 137 15.65 -17.73 -10.82
CA VAL A 137 14.46 -17.94 -11.67
C VAL A 137 14.82 -18.60 -12.99
N ILE A 138 13.84 -19.23 -13.63
CA ILE A 138 13.89 -19.56 -15.05
C ILE A 138 13.58 -18.26 -15.80
N ASN A 139 14.56 -17.77 -16.55
CA ASN A 139 14.55 -16.40 -17.08
C ASN A 139 14.24 -16.34 -18.57
N GLU A 140 14.68 -17.34 -19.32
CA GLU A 140 14.52 -17.38 -20.76
C GLU A 140 14.34 -18.84 -21.22
N ILE A 141 13.42 -19.06 -22.14
CA ILE A 141 13.15 -20.36 -22.74
C ILE A 141 13.10 -20.20 -24.25
N HIS A 142 13.83 -21.03 -24.98
CA HIS A 142 13.71 -21.07 -26.42
C HIS A 142 13.30 -22.47 -26.86
N TYR A 143 11.99 -22.70 -27.03
CA TYR A 143 11.39 -24.02 -27.21
C TYR A 143 11.05 -24.40 -28.66
N ASN A 144 11.23 -23.49 -29.63
CA ASN A 144 11.11 -23.79 -31.06
C ASN A 144 11.86 -22.76 -31.97
N PRO A 145 13.21 -22.75 -31.98
CA PRO A 145 13.98 -21.64 -32.56
C PRO A 145 13.95 -21.47 -34.08
N ASP A 146 14.01 -22.56 -34.84
CA ASP A 146 13.98 -22.53 -36.32
C ASP A 146 13.15 -23.71 -36.90
N GLY A 147 12.29 -24.34 -36.07
CA GLY A 147 11.42 -25.47 -36.43
C GLY A 147 12.11 -26.76 -36.90
N THR A 148 13.45 -26.76 -36.99
CA THR A 148 14.24 -27.82 -37.63
C THR A 148 15.58 -28.12 -36.97
N ASP A 149 16.03 -27.30 -36.01
CA ASP A 149 17.31 -27.50 -35.30
C ASP A 149 17.10 -27.59 -33.79
N ASP A 150 16.68 -28.77 -33.35
CA ASP A 150 16.40 -29.14 -31.97
C ASP A 150 17.63 -29.02 -31.03
N ASN A 151 18.84 -28.76 -31.56
CA ASN A 151 20.03 -28.54 -30.73
C ASN A 151 20.18 -27.09 -30.26
N LEU A 152 19.30 -26.20 -30.70
CA LEU A 152 19.34 -24.78 -30.38
C LEU A 152 18.41 -24.41 -29.20
N GLU A 153 17.61 -25.34 -28.71
CA GLU A 153 16.73 -25.07 -27.57
C GLU A 153 17.52 -25.01 -26.27
N PHE A 154 17.09 -24.13 -25.37
CA PHE A 154 17.70 -23.94 -24.07
C PHE A 154 16.70 -23.43 -23.03
N ILE A 155 17.10 -23.59 -21.77
CA ILE A 155 16.49 -22.98 -20.60
C ILE A 155 17.58 -22.17 -19.90
N GLU A 156 17.33 -20.90 -19.67
CA GLU A 156 18.22 -20.03 -18.89
C GLU A 156 17.75 -19.96 -17.44
N LEU A 157 18.70 -20.15 -16.53
CA LEU A 157 18.54 -19.79 -15.12
C LEU A 157 19.28 -18.49 -14.84
N TYR A 158 18.67 -17.60 -14.07
CA TYR A 158 19.24 -16.31 -13.71
C TYR A 158 19.14 -16.09 -12.20
N ASN A 159 20.22 -15.58 -11.60
CA ASN A 159 20.26 -15.22 -10.18
C ASN A 159 20.06 -13.71 -10.02
N PHE A 160 18.82 -13.32 -9.67
CA PHE A 160 18.46 -11.93 -9.39
C PHE A 160 18.71 -11.54 -7.92
N GLY A 161 19.17 -12.48 -7.08
CA GLY A 161 19.48 -12.23 -5.69
C GLY A 161 20.85 -11.60 -5.45
N ASP A 162 21.02 -10.99 -4.28
CA ASP A 162 22.27 -10.30 -3.89
C ASP A 162 23.43 -11.24 -3.52
N ASN A 163 23.21 -12.56 -3.49
CA ASN A 163 24.18 -13.55 -3.04
C ASN A 163 24.52 -14.55 -4.14
N THR A 164 25.74 -15.10 -4.09
CA THR A 164 26.09 -16.26 -4.92
C THR A 164 25.34 -17.50 -4.43
N GLU A 165 24.56 -18.10 -5.32
CA GLU A 165 23.78 -19.30 -5.04
C GLU A 165 24.52 -20.56 -5.52
N SER A 166 24.66 -21.55 -4.63
CA SER A 166 25.19 -22.86 -5.02
C SER A 166 24.05 -23.73 -5.52
N LEU A 167 24.13 -24.17 -6.78
CA LEU A 167 23.16 -25.07 -7.38
C LEU A 167 23.44 -26.54 -7.04
N ALA A 168 24.31 -26.82 -6.06
CA ALA A 168 24.67 -28.18 -5.70
C ALA A 168 23.43 -29.00 -5.29
N ASN A 169 23.17 -30.11 -5.98
CA ASN A 169 22.01 -31.00 -5.78
C ASN A 169 20.66 -30.37 -6.11
N TRP A 170 20.62 -29.18 -6.73
CA TRP A 170 19.40 -28.65 -7.32
C TRP A 170 18.98 -29.50 -8.51
N ARG A 171 17.76 -29.30 -9.00
CA ARG A 171 17.25 -30.07 -10.12
C ARG A 171 16.18 -29.34 -10.93
N LEU A 172 16.16 -29.59 -12.24
CA LEU A 172 15.02 -29.32 -13.12
C LEU A 172 14.17 -30.58 -13.26
N ARG A 173 12.84 -30.42 -13.26
CA ARG A 173 11.84 -31.49 -13.39
C ARG A 173 10.66 -31.02 -14.24
N GLY A 174 9.81 -31.98 -14.62
CA GLY A 174 8.60 -31.73 -15.41
C GLY A 174 8.84 -32.24 -16.81
N GLU A 175 8.93 -31.32 -17.75
CA GLU A 175 9.32 -31.62 -19.13
C GLU A 175 10.74 -32.15 -19.25
N VAL A 176 11.69 -31.46 -18.63
CA VAL A 176 13.11 -31.83 -18.64
C VAL A 176 13.56 -32.29 -17.26
N ASP A 177 14.43 -33.30 -17.24
CA ASP A 177 15.07 -33.81 -16.04
C ASP A 177 16.57 -33.48 -16.07
N TYR A 178 17.04 -32.65 -15.15
CA TYR A 178 18.46 -32.35 -14.97
C TYR A 178 18.83 -32.29 -13.48
N ASN A 179 20.02 -32.76 -13.11
CA ASN A 179 20.55 -32.69 -11.73
C ASN A 179 21.85 -31.88 -11.74
N PHE A 180 21.89 -30.81 -10.97
CA PHE A 180 23.04 -29.91 -10.92
C PHE A 180 24.16 -30.51 -10.04
N GLY A 181 25.38 -30.48 -10.58
CA GLY A 181 26.58 -30.97 -9.89
C GLY A 181 27.07 -30.01 -8.80
N ALA A 182 27.87 -30.55 -7.86
CA ALA A 182 28.36 -29.80 -6.69
C ALA A 182 29.29 -28.60 -6.97
N GLY A 183 29.75 -28.43 -8.22
CA GLY A 183 30.64 -27.35 -8.63
C GLY A 183 29.95 -26.18 -9.33
N ILE A 184 28.61 -26.20 -9.43
CA ILE A 184 27.84 -25.17 -10.12
C ILE A 184 27.37 -24.13 -9.11
N SER A 185 27.64 -22.87 -9.40
CA SER A 185 27.16 -21.70 -8.65
C SER A 185 26.83 -20.58 -9.62
N LEU A 186 25.85 -19.75 -9.27
CA LEU A 186 25.55 -18.50 -9.96
C LEU A 186 25.84 -17.35 -9.01
N ALA A 187 26.75 -16.45 -9.37
CA ALA A 187 26.89 -15.16 -8.73
C ALA A 187 25.63 -14.30 -8.93
N PRO A 188 25.45 -13.21 -8.15
CA PRO A 188 24.45 -12.21 -8.47
C PRO A 188 24.60 -11.77 -9.92
N GLU A 189 23.49 -11.56 -10.62
CA GLU A 189 23.48 -11.08 -12.01
C GLU A 189 24.09 -12.08 -13.02
N GLU A 190 24.32 -13.34 -12.61
CA GLU A 190 24.88 -14.38 -13.48
C GLU A 190 23.79 -15.30 -14.05
N ALA A 191 23.91 -15.58 -15.35
CA ALA A 191 23.06 -16.52 -16.07
C ALA A 191 23.77 -17.86 -16.32
N LEU A 192 23.00 -18.94 -16.35
CA LEU A 192 23.44 -20.28 -16.71
C LEU A 192 22.46 -20.92 -17.68
N LEU A 193 22.99 -21.49 -18.76
CA LEU A 193 22.18 -22.15 -19.78
C LEU A 193 22.16 -23.66 -19.54
N VAL A 194 20.98 -24.24 -19.50
CA VAL A 194 20.75 -25.68 -19.58
C VAL A 194 20.36 -26.01 -21.01
N VAL A 195 20.97 -27.04 -21.61
CA VAL A 195 20.76 -27.42 -23.03
C VAL A 195 20.49 -28.92 -23.20
N GLY A 196 19.85 -29.29 -24.31
CA GLY A 196 19.48 -30.68 -24.64
C GLY A 196 20.62 -31.57 -25.16
N PHE A 197 21.77 -30.97 -25.50
CA PHE A 197 22.97 -31.68 -25.96
C PHE A 197 24.05 -31.77 -24.87
N ASP A 198 25.00 -32.69 -25.03
CA ASP A 198 26.15 -32.81 -24.12
C ASP A 198 27.19 -31.71 -24.43
N PRO A 199 27.46 -30.76 -23.51
CA PRO A 199 28.44 -29.70 -23.72
C PRO A 199 29.88 -30.21 -23.92
N ALA A 200 30.20 -31.46 -23.57
CA ALA A 200 31.48 -32.08 -23.92
C ALA A 200 31.66 -32.29 -25.43
N ASN A 201 30.58 -32.26 -26.21
CA ASN A 201 30.63 -32.20 -27.67
C ASN A 201 30.93 -30.77 -28.13
N THR A 202 32.23 -30.47 -28.26
CA THR A 202 32.71 -29.12 -28.62
C THR A 202 32.14 -28.62 -29.96
N GLY A 203 31.80 -29.50 -30.90
CA GLY A 203 31.20 -29.09 -32.17
C GLY A 203 29.78 -28.54 -32.03
N LEU A 204 28.96 -29.13 -31.15
CA LEU A 204 27.62 -28.61 -30.84
C LEU A 204 27.70 -27.38 -29.96
N LEU A 205 28.61 -27.38 -28.97
CA LEU A 205 28.84 -26.22 -28.11
C LEU A 205 29.26 -24.97 -28.91
N ASP A 206 30.23 -25.11 -29.82
CA ASP A 206 30.68 -24.00 -30.67
C ASP A 206 29.56 -23.51 -31.60
N ALA A 207 28.75 -24.44 -32.15
CA ALA A 207 27.62 -24.10 -33.00
C ALA A 207 26.52 -23.34 -32.24
N PHE A 208 26.18 -23.79 -31.03
CA PHE A 208 25.21 -23.13 -30.16
C PHE A 208 25.69 -21.72 -29.77
N ARG A 209 26.94 -21.59 -29.28
CA ARG A 209 27.54 -20.29 -28.94
C ARG A 209 27.55 -19.35 -30.14
N ALA A 210 27.84 -19.84 -31.34
CA ALA A 210 27.82 -19.03 -32.55
C ALA A 210 26.41 -18.60 -32.96
N ALA A 211 25.42 -19.48 -32.80
CA ALA A 211 24.02 -19.19 -33.14
C ALA A 211 23.43 -18.11 -32.23
N TYR A 212 23.66 -18.23 -30.92
CA TYR A 212 23.12 -17.37 -29.87
C TYR A 212 24.05 -16.22 -29.45
N LYS A 213 25.29 -16.18 -29.97
CA LYS A 213 26.32 -15.20 -29.61
C LYS A 213 26.62 -15.18 -28.10
N VAL A 214 26.62 -16.36 -27.48
CA VAL A 214 26.86 -16.55 -26.04
C VAL A 214 28.35 -16.41 -25.73
N ASP A 215 28.69 -15.55 -24.77
CA ASP A 215 30.07 -15.33 -24.33
C ASP A 215 30.69 -16.59 -23.73
N GLU A 216 31.98 -16.85 -24.01
CA GLU A 216 32.71 -18.03 -23.50
C GLU A 216 32.64 -18.19 -21.97
N ALA A 217 32.47 -17.10 -21.23
CA ALA A 217 32.36 -17.10 -19.78
C ALA A 217 31.03 -17.68 -19.26
N VAL A 218 29.95 -17.63 -20.05
CA VAL A 218 28.63 -18.13 -19.65
C VAL A 218 28.69 -19.65 -19.48
N ALA A 219 28.25 -20.14 -18.32
CA ALA A 219 28.17 -21.56 -18.04
C ALA A 219 27.06 -22.22 -18.86
N ILE A 220 27.40 -23.31 -19.55
CA ILE A 220 26.45 -24.14 -20.31
C ILE A 220 26.53 -25.56 -19.77
N VAL A 221 25.37 -26.11 -19.37
CA VAL A 221 25.27 -27.43 -18.76
C VAL A 221 24.21 -28.29 -19.47
N GLY A 222 24.38 -29.61 -19.40
CA GLY A 222 23.53 -30.56 -20.13
C GLY A 222 24.21 -31.93 -20.23
N PRO A 223 23.64 -32.87 -21.00
CA PRO A 223 22.30 -32.77 -21.58
C PRO A 223 21.23 -32.93 -20.50
N TRP A 224 20.10 -32.22 -20.62
CA TRP A 224 18.90 -32.64 -19.90
C TRP A 224 18.40 -34.01 -20.39
N THR A 225 17.54 -34.64 -19.60
CA THR A 225 16.92 -35.92 -19.94
C THR A 225 15.41 -35.80 -20.15
N PRO A 226 14.80 -36.56 -21.09
CA PRO A 226 15.47 -37.46 -22.05
C PRO A 226 16.43 -36.73 -23.00
N SER A 227 17.63 -37.29 -23.19
CA SER A 227 18.71 -36.63 -23.95
C SER A 227 18.34 -36.49 -25.42
N ALA A 228 18.61 -35.33 -26.03
CA ALA A 228 18.16 -34.96 -27.38
C ALA A 228 16.62 -34.89 -27.56
N ALA A 229 15.87 -34.78 -26.46
CA ALA A 229 14.49 -34.35 -26.53
C ALA A 229 14.45 -32.83 -26.66
N LYS A 230 13.72 -32.39 -27.68
CA LYS A 230 13.28 -31.02 -27.78
C LYS A 230 12.28 -30.69 -26.66
N LEU A 231 12.25 -29.42 -26.29
CA LEU A 231 11.13 -28.82 -25.59
C LEU A 231 9.85 -28.96 -26.46
N ASP A 232 8.70 -28.99 -25.82
CA ASP A 232 7.40 -29.18 -26.45
C ASP A 232 6.98 -27.86 -27.09
N ASP A 233 6.88 -27.88 -28.43
CA ASP A 233 6.38 -26.76 -29.24
C ASP A 233 4.96 -26.32 -28.81
N GLY A 234 4.16 -27.21 -28.21
CA GLY A 234 2.80 -26.92 -27.74
C GLY A 234 2.72 -26.52 -26.27
N GLY A 235 3.84 -26.19 -25.63
CA GLY A 235 3.88 -25.83 -24.22
C GLY A 235 4.12 -27.00 -23.27
N ALA A 236 4.75 -26.71 -22.14
CA ALA A 236 5.01 -27.68 -21.09
C ALA A 236 5.28 -27.00 -19.74
N THR A 237 5.48 -27.81 -18.70
CA THR A 237 5.85 -27.30 -17.37
C THR A 237 7.28 -27.67 -17.01
N ILE A 238 8.07 -26.66 -16.67
CA ILE A 238 9.43 -26.80 -16.14
C ILE A 238 9.42 -26.33 -14.69
N LYS A 239 9.98 -27.13 -13.79
CA LYS A 239 10.07 -26.85 -12.36
C LYS A 239 11.52 -26.83 -11.92
N LEU A 240 11.96 -25.72 -11.33
CA LEU A 240 13.24 -25.59 -10.67
C LEU A 240 13.08 -25.90 -9.19
N TYR A 241 13.87 -26.86 -8.70
CA TYR A 241 13.91 -27.21 -7.29
C TYR A 241 15.30 -26.93 -6.71
N ARG A 242 15.31 -26.21 -5.59
CA ARG A 242 16.51 -26.06 -4.76
C ARG A 242 16.63 -27.18 -3.75
N ALA A 243 17.87 -27.56 -3.46
CA ALA A 243 18.16 -28.49 -2.39
C ALA A 243 17.99 -27.80 -1.03
N GLY A 244 17.14 -28.36 -0.17
CA GLY A 244 17.00 -28.01 1.24
C GLY A 244 18.06 -28.70 2.11
N GLU A 245 17.71 -28.95 3.37
CA GLU A 245 18.60 -29.65 4.30
C GLU A 245 18.78 -31.13 3.90
N LEU A 246 19.98 -31.69 4.13
CA LEU A 246 20.23 -33.11 3.94
C LEU A 246 19.52 -33.92 5.02
N VAL A 247 18.54 -34.69 4.60
CA VAL A 247 17.82 -35.65 5.44
C VAL A 247 18.62 -36.95 5.48
N VAL A 248 18.86 -37.47 6.69
CA VAL A 248 19.58 -38.72 6.92
C VAL A 248 18.68 -39.70 7.67
N PRO A 249 17.81 -40.46 6.96
CA PRO A 249 16.96 -41.46 7.58
C PRO A 249 17.77 -42.61 8.18
N ALA A 250 17.21 -43.28 9.19
CA ALA A 250 17.90 -44.38 9.87
C ALA A 250 18.08 -45.65 9.01
N VAL A 251 17.22 -45.84 8.00
CA VAL A 251 17.14 -47.08 7.19
C VAL A 251 17.08 -46.85 5.68
N GLU A 252 16.87 -45.61 5.24
CA GLU A 252 16.81 -45.23 3.82
C GLU A 252 18.04 -44.40 3.42
N PRO A 253 18.40 -44.34 2.12
CA PRO A 253 19.44 -43.45 1.64
C PRO A 253 19.17 -41.99 2.02
N SER A 254 20.24 -41.25 2.34
CA SER A 254 20.14 -39.81 2.57
C SER A 254 19.66 -39.09 1.30
N TYR A 255 18.82 -38.07 1.49
CA TYR A 255 18.26 -37.27 0.40
C TYR A 255 18.15 -35.81 0.82
N TYR A 256 18.11 -34.91 -0.15
CA TYR A 256 17.80 -33.50 0.12
C TYR A 256 16.30 -33.29 -0.05
N ALA A 257 15.67 -32.63 0.92
CA ALA A 257 14.32 -32.09 0.75
C ALA A 257 14.32 -31.10 -0.43
N MET A 258 13.37 -31.21 -1.35
CA MET A 258 13.40 -30.44 -2.59
C MET A 258 12.36 -29.33 -2.51
N LEU A 259 12.84 -28.10 -2.31
CA LEU A 259 11.98 -26.93 -2.20
C LEU A 259 11.76 -26.37 -3.59
N THR A 260 10.52 -26.02 -3.92
CA THR A 260 10.22 -25.33 -5.18
C THR A 260 10.90 -23.97 -5.17
N GLU A 261 11.77 -23.74 -6.15
CA GLU A 261 12.44 -22.46 -6.37
C GLU A 261 11.63 -21.62 -7.36
N ASP A 262 11.28 -22.22 -8.51
CA ASP A 262 10.52 -21.57 -9.57
C ASP A 262 9.74 -22.59 -10.43
N ILE A 263 8.67 -22.16 -11.08
CA ILE A 263 7.83 -22.96 -11.99
C ILE A 263 7.42 -22.12 -13.19
N VAL A 264 7.70 -22.62 -14.39
CA VAL A 264 7.16 -22.08 -15.65
C VAL A 264 6.23 -23.09 -16.28
N ALA A 265 5.07 -22.65 -16.75
CA ALA A 265 4.12 -23.46 -17.50
C ALA A 265 3.84 -22.79 -18.86
N TYR A 266 4.87 -22.73 -19.70
CA TYR A 266 4.83 -22.00 -20.98
C TYR A 266 3.88 -22.69 -21.98
N ASP A 267 3.33 -21.92 -22.91
CA ASP A 267 2.34 -22.37 -23.89
C ASP A 267 2.48 -21.59 -25.21
N ASP A 268 1.87 -22.09 -26.29
CA ASP A 268 1.78 -21.46 -27.61
C ASP A 268 0.38 -20.86 -27.90
N GLU A 269 -0.49 -20.79 -26.89
CA GLU A 269 -1.82 -20.16 -26.98
C GLU A 269 -1.82 -18.67 -26.57
N ALA A 270 -2.89 -17.95 -26.90
CA ALA A 270 -2.98 -16.47 -26.85
C ALA A 270 -2.79 -15.83 -25.46
N ASP A 271 -2.80 -16.61 -24.38
CA ASP A 271 -2.46 -16.13 -23.04
C ASP A 271 -0.94 -16.01 -22.84
N TRP A 272 -0.15 -16.53 -23.78
CA TRP A 272 1.31 -16.45 -23.88
C TRP A 272 1.75 -15.71 -25.16
N PRO A 273 2.97 -15.16 -25.18
CA PRO A 273 3.56 -14.62 -26.41
C PRO A 273 3.61 -15.68 -27.52
N LEU A 274 3.02 -15.39 -28.67
CA LEU A 274 2.94 -16.35 -29.80
C LEU A 274 4.17 -16.33 -30.72
N ALA A 275 4.98 -15.27 -30.65
CA ALA A 275 6.14 -15.13 -31.52
C ALA A 275 7.29 -16.13 -31.25
N PRO A 276 7.52 -16.59 -30.00
CA PRO A 276 8.58 -17.55 -29.71
C PRO A 276 8.40 -18.96 -30.29
N ASP A 277 7.20 -19.28 -30.77
CA ASP A 277 6.94 -20.54 -31.47
C ASP A 277 7.34 -20.44 -32.95
N GLY A 278 8.56 -20.88 -33.29
CA GLY A 278 8.98 -21.11 -34.67
C GLY A 278 9.24 -19.86 -35.52
N ALA A 279 9.10 -18.65 -34.95
CA ALA A 279 9.33 -17.39 -35.64
C ALA A 279 10.68 -16.73 -35.31
N GLY A 280 11.50 -17.37 -34.47
CA GLY A 280 12.87 -16.97 -34.17
C GLY A 280 13.14 -16.36 -32.79
N PRO A 281 12.28 -15.54 -32.15
CA PRO A 281 12.59 -15.02 -30.82
C PRO A 281 12.46 -16.11 -29.74
N SER A 282 13.17 -15.97 -28.63
CA SER A 282 12.92 -16.76 -27.42
C SER A 282 11.78 -16.14 -26.60
N LEU A 283 11.34 -16.87 -25.58
CA LEU A 283 10.43 -16.40 -24.54
C LEU A 283 11.27 -15.90 -23.36
N GLU A 284 11.14 -14.62 -23.01
CA GLU A 284 11.92 -13.95 -21.97
C GLU A 284 11.02 -13.48 -20.82
N LEU A 285 11.51 -13.62 -19.60
CA LEU A 285 10.80 -13.17 -18.40
C LEU A 285 10.89 -11.65 -18.31
N ILE A 286 9.74 -10.99 -18.14
CA ILE A 286 9.66 -9.52 -18.07
C ILE A 286 10.31 -8.99 -16.78
N SER A 287 10.15 -9.73 -15.68
CA SER A 287 10.75 -9.38 -14.39
C SER A 287 10.84 -10.61 -13.49
N PRO A 288 11.98 -10.85 -12.81
CA PRO A 288 12.14 -11.92 -11.81
C PRO A 288 11.17 -11.84 -10.63
N ALA A 289 10.50 -10.70 -10.42
CA ALA A 289 9.51 -10.51 -9.35
C ALA A 289 8.10 -11.00 -9.72
N LEU A 290 7.86 -11.38 -10.98
CA LEU A 290 6.57 -11.84 -11.45
C LEU A 290 6.39 -13.35 -11.26
N ASP A 291 5.15 -13.82 -11.42
CA ASP A 291 4.85 -15.25 -11.33
C ASP A 291 4.97 -15.90 -12.71
N ASN A 292 5.99 -16.73 -12.85
CA ASN A 292 6.38 -17.37 -14.10
C ASN A 292 5.36 -18.37 -14.66
N ARG A 293 4.27 -18.67 -13.93
CA ARG A 293 3.16 -19.51 -14.44
C ARG A 293 2.18 -18.76 -15.33
N PHE A 294 2.21 -17.43 -15.35
CA PHE A 294 1.29 -16.64 -16.17
C PHE A 294 2.02 -16.11 -17.40
N GLY A 295 1.45 -16.29 -18.59
CA GLY A 295 2.03 -15.75 -19.82
C GLY A 295 2.13 -14.22 -19.84
N SER A 296 1.36 -13.51 -19.00
CA SER A 296 1.52 -12.06 -18.78
C SER A 296 2.84 -11.65 -18.13
N SER A 297 3.57 -12.61 -17.54
CA SER A 297 4.90 -12.39 -16.97
C SER A 297 6.00 -12.52 -18.01
N TRP A 298 5.68 -12.97 -19.22
CA TRP A 298 6.62 -13.29 -20.27
C TRP A 298 6.39 -12.46 -21.51
N GLU A 299 7.44 -12.25 -22.28
CA GLU A 299 7.38 -11.63 -23.59
C GLU A 299 8.23 -12.37 -24.62
N ALA A 300 8.03 -12.03 -25.89
CA ALA A 300 8.91 -12.51 -26.93
C ALA A 300 10.14 -11.61 -26.98
N SER A 301 11.34 -12.22 -27.02
CA SER A 301 12.57 -11.46 -27.18
C SER A 301 12.52 -10.55 -28.41
N LEU A 302 13.07 -9.35 -28.27
CA LEU A 302 13.15 -8.39 -29.37
C LEU A 302 14.22 -8.77 -30.40
N THR A 303 15.10 -9.70 -30.02
CA THR A 303 16.11 -10.24 -30.92
C THR A 303 15.73 -11.65 -31.36
N ASN A 304 15.91 -11.91 -32.66
CA ASN A 304 15.86 -13.29 -33.13
C ASN A 304 16.96 -14.07 -32.41
N LYS A 305 16.58 -15.20 -31.82
CA LYS A 305 17.40 -16.04 -30.94
C LYS A 305 17.63 -15.53 -29.53
N GLY A 306 16.92 -14.50 -29.08
CA GLY A 306 16.97 -14.18 -27.66
C GLY A 306 18.30 -13.61 -27.18
N THR A 307 18.41 -13.52 -25.87
CA THR A 307 19.54 -12.89 -25.17
C THR A 307 20.42 -13.86 -24.37
N ALA A 308 20.20 -15.17 -24.52
CA ALA A 308 20.97 -16.29 -23.94
C ALA A 308 22.36 -15.96 -23.35
N GLY A 309 22.47 -16.09 -22.04
CA GLY A 309 23.68 -15.93 -21.26
C GLY A 309 24.05 -14.48 -20.95
N ARG A 310 23.17 -13.55 -21.24
CA ARG A 310 23.32 -12.13 -20.89
C ARG A 310 22.27 -11.81 -19.84
N HIS A 311 22.45 -10.70 -19.12
CA HIS A 311 21.24 -9.98 -18.74
C HIS A 311 20.43 -9.82 -20.02
N ASN A 312 19.15 -10.15 -19.99
CA ASN A 312 18.22 -9.50 -20.89
C ASN A 312 18.57 -8.00 -20.81
N ASP A 313 19.20 -7.47 -21.86
CA ASP A 313 19.34 -6.03 -22.02
C ASP A 313 17.97 -5.37 -22.27
N ASP A 314 16.95 -6.24 -22.32
CA ASP A 314 15.51 -6.06 -22.28
C ASP A 314 14.87 -6.31 -20.88
N ASP A 315 15.62 -6.58 -19.79
CA ASP A 315 15.08 -6.52 -18.40
C ASP A 315 14.44 -5.14 -18.27
N PHE A 316 13.12 -5.10 -18.22
CA PHE A 316 12.40 -3.85 -18.11
C PHE A 316 12.80 -3.21 -16.78
N PRO A 317 13.43 -2.02 -16.75
CA PRO A 317 13.90 -1.48 -15.50
C PRO A 317 12.73 -1.21 -14.55
N ALA A 318 12.94 -1.48 -13.26
CA ALA A 318 12.04 -1.02 -12.23
C ALA A 318 11.93 0.50 -12.25
N ILE A 319 10.70 0.98 -12.33
CA ILE A 319 10.31 2.37 -12.21
C ILE A 319 9.96 2.63 -10.75
N SER A 320 10.62 3.62 -10.16
CA SER A 320 10.35 4.09 -8.81
C SER A 320 10.08 5.59 -8.80
N MET A 321 9.39 6.05 -7.77
CA MET A 321 9.10 7.45 -7.55
C MET A 321 9.38 7.86 -6.11
N THR A 322 9.90 9.07 -5.93
CA THR A 322 10.13 9.67 -4.60
C THR A 322 8.98 10.58 -4.20
N ASN A 323 8.72 10.68 -2.89
CA ASN A 323 7.86 11.74 -2.35
C ASN A 323 8.41 13.13 -2.67
N ALA A 324 7.53 14.11 -2.74
CA ALA A 324 7.86 15.51 -2.93
C ALA A 324 7.28 16.35 -1.78
N ALA A 325 7.85 17.52 -1.58
CA ALA A 325 7.33 18.50 -0.64
C ALA A 325 7.47 19.90 -1.21
N ALA A 326 6.53 20.75 -0.88
CA ALA A 326 6.54 22.17 -1.16
C ALA A 326 5.99 22.93 0.05
N THR A 327 6.33 24.20 0.12
CA THR A 327 5.72 25.16 1.03
C THR A 327 5.00 26.15 0.15
N GLU A 328 3.79 26.54 0.55
CA GLU A 328 3.07 27.64 -0.10
C GLU A 328 3.98 28.87 -0.17
N ASN A 329 3.88 29.59 -1.29
CA ASN A 329 4.74 30.70 -1.57
C ASN A 329 4.15 31.62 -2.65
N PRO A 330 4.10 32.94 -2.42
CA PRO A 330 3.57 33.90 -3.39
C PRO A 330 4.42 34.06 -4.65
N LEU A 331 5.62 33.47 -4.71
CA LEU A 331 6.52 33.49 -5.88
C LEU A 331 6.47 32.21 -6.74
N ALA A 332 5.40 31.42 -6.59
CA ALA A 332 5.16 30.10 -7.17
C ALA A 332 5.91 28.96 -6.48
N ALA A 333 5.14 28.07 -5.86
CA ALA A 333 5.60 26.85 -5.22
C ALA A 333 5.33 25.64 -6.13
N THR A 334 6.26 24.68 -6.16
CA THR A 334 6.08 23.43 -6.93
C THR A 334 6.54 22.23 -6.12
N ALA A 335 5.78 21.15 -6.19
CA ALA A 335 6.20 19.83 -5.72
C ALA A 335 6.83 19.08 -6.90
N THR A 336 8.13 18.79 -6.80
CA THR A 336 8.88 18.06 -7.85
C THR A 336 9.11 16.62 -7.43
N PHE A 337 8.48 15.70 -8.14
CA PHE A 337 8.65 14.26 -7.97
C PHE A 337 9.73 13.76 -8.92
N THR A 338 10.65 12.94 -8.41
CA THR A 338 11.64 12.25 -9.26
C THR A 338 11.13 10.86 -9.55
N VAL A 339 11.04 10.53 -10.84
CA VAL A 339 10.75 9.18 -11.33
C VAL A 339 12.06 8.62 -11.87
N ALA A 340 12.45 7.43 -11.41
CA ALA A 340 13.74 6.83 -11.72
C ALA A 340 13.60 5.39 -12.21
N LEU A 341 14.49 5.00 -13.13
CA LEU A 341 14.74 3.64 -13.55
C LEU A 341 15.91 3.07 -12.75
N GLU A 342 15.82 1.82 -12.32
CA GLU A 342 16.89 1.16 -11.54
C GLU A 342 18.20 0.98 -12.33
N HIS A 343 18.08 0.83 -13.66
CA HIS A 343 19.19 0.87 -14.60
C HIS A 343 18.73 1.46 -15.94
N THR A 344 19.69 1.71 -16.84
CA THR A 344 19.38 2.18 -18.20
C THR A 344 18.66 1.10 -18.99
N SER A 345 17.68 1.48 -19.81
CA SER A 345 17.13 0.64 -20.87
C SER A 345 17.65 1.03 -22.25
N GLY A 346 17.78 0.07 -23.16
CA GLY A 346 18.00 0.30 -24.59
C GLY A 346 16.74 0.79 -25.32
N MET A 347 15.56 0.69 -24.68
CA MET A 347 14.26 1.09 -25.21
C MET A 347 13.76 2.40 -24.62
N THR A 348 12.73 2.95 -25.25
CA THR A 348 11.93 4.00 -24.63
C THR A 348 11.02 3.38 -23.57
N VAL A 349 11.23 3.75 -22.31
CA VAL A 349 10.37 3.36 -21.19
C VAL A 349 9.34 4.44 -20.95
N THR A 350 8.06 4.06 -20.82
CA THR A 350 6.99 5.03 -20.52
C THR A 350 6.19 4.63 -19.29
N VAL A 351 5.69 5.61 -18.57
CA VAL A 351 4.75 5.39 -17.47
C VAL A 351 3.75 6.55 -17.41
N GLU A 352 2.47 6.24 -17.24
CA GLU A 352 1.45 7.27 -17.05
C GLU A 352 1.42 7.73 -15.60
N TYR A 353 1.05 8.99 -15.38
CA TYR A 353 0.85 9.53 -14.05
C TYR A 353 -0.45 10.33 -13.95
N ALA A 354 -1.03 10.36 -12.75
CA ALA A 354 -2.15 11.22 -12.41
C ALA A 354 -2.12 11.61 -10.92
N THR A 355 -2.38 12.88 -10.62
CA THR A 355 -2.59 13.35 -9.25
C THR A 355 -3.96 12.92 -8.72
N ALA A 356 -4.05 12.68 -7.42
CA ALA A 356 -5.31 12.46 -6.72
C ALA A 356 -5.32 13.21 -5.38
N ASP A 357 -6.51 13.68 -5.00
CA ASP A 357 -6.73 14.37 -3.73
C ASP A 357 -6.45 13.44 -2.54
N ASN A 358 -5.99 14.03 -1.43
CA ASN A 358 -5.94 13.35 -0.14
C ASN A 358 -6.49 14.27 0.95
N THR A 359 -5.65 15.02 1.67
CA THR A 359 -6.14 16.10 2.54
C THR A 359 -6.22 17.42 1.77
N ALA A 360 -5.28 17.63 0.83
CA ALA A 360 -5.34 18.69 -0.15
C ALA A 360 -6.23 18.30 -1.34
N THR A 361 -6.91 19.29 -1.91
CA THR A 361 -7.87 19.25 -3.01
C THR A 361 -7.35 20.00 -4.24
N ALA A 362 -7.50 19.40 -5.42
CA ALA A 362 -7.13 20.03 -6.67
C ALA A 362 -7.96 21.30 -6.97
N GLY A 363 -7.27 22.36 -7.36
CA GLY A 363 -7.85 23.66 -7.72
C GLY A 363 -7.98 24.63 -6.54
N THR A 364 -7.81 24.17 -5.30
CA THR A 364 -7.60 25.03 -4.13
C THR A 364 -6.14 25.03 -3.72
N ASP A 365 -5.54 23.85 -3.58
CA ASP A 365 -4.23 23.73 -2.89
C ASP A 365 -3.13 23.30 -3.88
N TYR A 366 -3.50 22.60 -4.95
CA TYR A 366 -2.58 22.25 -6.04
C TYR A 366 -3.30 22.16 -7.39
N THR A 367 -2.54 22.17 -8.49
CA THR A 367 -3.11 21.97 -9.83
C THR A 367 -3.13 20.49 -10.19
N ALA A 368 -4.31 19.93 -10.46
CA ALA A 368 -4.44 18.56 -10.96
C ALA A 368 -3.62 18.37 -12.25
N ALA A 369 -2.85 17.28 -12.31
CA ALA A 369 -2.04 16.93 -13.46
C ALA A 369 -2.17 15.45 -13.80
N MET A 370 -2.15 15.16 -15.11
CA MET A 370 -1.99 13.81 -15.63
C MET A 370 -1.16 13.85 -16.91
N GLY A 371 -0.45 12.76 -17.21
CA GLY A 371 0.39 12.69 -18.40
C GLY A 371 1.16 11.39 -18.48
N THR A 372 2.21 11.40 -19.31
CA THR A 372 3.12 10.27 -19.50
C THR A 372 4.54 10.75 -19.32
N VAL A 373 5.30 10.07 -18.48
CA VAL A 373 6.75 10.21 -18.39
C VAL A 373 7.38 9.29 -19.44
N GLU A 374 8.35 9.82 -20.19
CA GLU A 374 9.10 9.08 -21.20
C GLU A 374 10.60 9.13 -20.87
N PHE A 375 11.22 7.96 -20.72
CA PHE A 375 12.67 7.81 -20.65
C PHE A 375 13.16 7.38 -22.03
N ALA A 376 13.91 8.25 -22.71
CA ALA A 376 14.60 7.84 -23.92
C ALA A 376 15.69 6.80 -23.58
N PRO A 377 16.12 5.97 -24.55
CA PRO A 377 17.19 5.00 -24.33
C PRO A 377 18.41 5.59 -23.63
N GLY A 378 18.85 4.94 -22.55
CA GLY A 378 19.97 5.37 -21.71
C GLY A 378 19.66 6.45 -20.67
N GLN A 379 18.42 6.94 -20.56
CA GLN A 379 17.99 7.80 -19.45
C GLN A 379 17.52 6.97 -18.26
N THR A 380 17.77 7.45 -17.05
CA THR A 380 17.33 6.78 -15.81
C THR A 380 16.55 7.69 -14.87
N GLU A 381 16.42 8.97 -15.18
CA GLU A 381 15.71 9.93 -14.32
C GLU A 381 14.87 10.90 -15.15
N GLN A 382 13.66 11.15 -14.66
CA GLN A 382 12.74 12.17 -15.14
C GLN A 382 12.05 12.85 -13.96
N THR A 383 11.47 14.03 -14.18
CA THR A 383 10.76 14.77 -13.13
C THR A 383 9.33 15.07 -13.53
N ILE A 384 8.41 14.92 -12.58
CA ILE A 384 7.04 15.44 -12.68
C ILE A 384 6.94 16.64 -11.75
N VAL A 385 6.51 17.78 -12.27
CA VAL A 385 6.37 19.03 -11.52
C VAL A 385 4.89 19.36 -11.37
N ILE A 386 4.43 19.50 -10.14
CA ILE A 386 3.06 19.86 -9.79
C ILE A 386 3.06 21.25 -9.16
N ASP A 387 2.27 22.16 -9.69
CA ASP A 387 2.12 23.50 -9.13
C ASP A 387 1.29 23.45 -7.85
N VAL A 388 1.81 24.06 -6.79
CA VAL A 388 1.11 24.29 -5.52
C VAL A 388 0.53 25.71 -5.55
N LEU A 389 -0.71 25.83 -5.10
CA LEU A 389 -1.46 27.07 -5.10
C LEU A 389 -1.30 27.74 -3.74
N ASP A 390 -1.20 29.06 -3.76
CA ASP A 390 -0.91 29.91 -2.59
C ASP A 390 -2.12 30.77 -2.30
N ASP A 391 -2.51 30.91 -1.02
CA ASP A 391 -3.56 31.84 -0.61
C ASP A 391 -3.25 32.63 0.69
N GLU A 392 -4.26 33.04 1.47
CA GLU A 392 -4.08 33.81 2.73
C GLU A 392 -4.87 33.16 3.90
N ARG A 393 -5.36 31.93 3.71
CA ARG A 393 -6.17 31.17 4.67
C ARG A 393 -5.26 30.21 5.40
N PHE A 394 -5.43 30.17 6.73
CA PHE A 394 -4.83 29.10 7.50
C PHE A 394 -5.62 27.80 7.34
N GLU A 395 -4.97 26.78 6.81
CA GLU A 395 -5.50 25.43 6.53
C GLU A 395 -4.68 24.36 7.27
N GLY A 396 -3.41 24.66 7.56
CA GLY A 396 -2.45 23.74 8.15
C GLY A 396 -1.79 22.84 7.10
N ASN A 397 -0.86 21.96 7.51
CA ASN A 397 -0.15 21.13 6.53
C ASN A 397 -1.06 20.06 5.92
N GLU A 398 -0.96 19.91 4.60
CA GLU A 398 -1.78 18.99 3.83
C GLU A 398 -0.94 18.12 2.88
N SER A 399 -1.62 17.25 2.13
CA SER A 399 -0.99 16.35 1.18
C SER A 399 -1.93 15.95 0.05
N PHE A 400 -1.34 15.65 -1.10
CA PHE A 400 -1.99 14.98 -2.23
C PHE A 400 -1.15 13.75 -2.65
N LEU A 401 -1.70 12.94 -3.56
CA LEU A 401 -1.05 11.74 -4.08
C LEU A 401 -0.68 11.92 -5.55
N LEU A 402 0.45 11.34 -5.96
CA LEU A 402 0.81 11.14 -7.35
C LEU A 402 0.86 9.63 -7.62
N ASN A 403 0.05 9.16 -8.57
CA ASN A 403 -0.07 7.74 -8.91
C ASN A 403 0.58 7.46 -10.25
N LEU A 404 1.31 6.36 -10.37
CA LEU A 404 1.85 5.82 -11.61
C LEU A 404 1.00 4.64 -12.09
N SER A 405 0.83 4.53 -13.40
CA SER A 405 0.07 3.43 -14.04
C SER A 405 0.60 3.11 -15.43
N ASN A 406 0.18 1.97 -15.97
CA ASN A 406 0.40 1.57 -17.36
C ASN A 406 1.87 1.71 -17.81
N PRO A 407 2.84 1.13 -17.08
CA PRO A 407 4.23 1.16 -17.53
C PRO A 407 4.36 0.36 -18.85
N ALA A 408 5.23 0.81 -19.74
CA ALA A 408 5.63 0.08 -20.93
C ALA A 408 7.15 0.05 -21.00
N HIS A 409 7.69 -1.13 -21.28
CA HIS A 409 9.12 -1.43 -21.20
C HIS A 409 9.76 -1.13 -19.84
N GLY A 410 8.98 -1.28 -18.76
CA GLY A 410 9.32 -1.02 -17.37
C GLY A 410 8.29 -1.70 -16.46
N TYR A 411 8.60 -1.87 -15.18
CA TYR A 411 7.61 -2.31 -14.17
C TYR A 411 7.64 -1.39 -12.94
N LEU A 412 6.53 -1.28 -12.19
CA LEU A 412 6.47 -0.35 -11.05
C LEU A 412 7.00 -1.02 -9.77
N LEU A 413 8.09 -0.49 -9.20
CA LEU A 413 8.55 -0.84 -7.85
C LEU A 413 7.62 -0.25 -6.78
N ASN A 414 7.19 0.99 -7.01
CA ASN A 414 6.10 1.65 -6.29
C ASN A 414 5.22 2.41 -7.29
N ASN A 415 3.93 2.51 -6.99
CA ASN A 415 2.96 3.15 -7.88
C ASN A 415 2.33 4.41 -7.29
N GLN A 416 2.75 4.84 -6.10
CA GLN A 416 2.18 6.00 -5.42
C GLN A 416 3.26 6.74 -4.61
N ALA A 417 3.22 8.06 -4.64
CA ALA A 417 4.04 8.94 -3.80
C ALA A 417 3.20 10.07 -3.21
N LEU A 418 3.64 10.60 -2.07
CA LEU A 418 3.04 11.74 -1.39
C LEU A 418 3.65 13.06 -1.87
N GLY A 419 2.80 14.03 -2.18
CA GLY A 419 3.14 15.45 -2.26
C GLY A 419 2.70 16.15 -0.99
N LEU A 420 3.64 16.59 -0.16
CA LEU A 420 3.34 17.34 1.07
C LEU A 420 3.29 18.84 0.78
N ILE A 421 2.26 19.52 1.28
CA ILE A 421 2.11 20.97 1.22
C ILE A 421 2.22 21.51 2.64
N SER A 422 3.19 22.39 2.86
CA SER A 422 3.30 23.13 4.12
C SER A 422 2.64 24.49 3.97
N ASP A 423 1.66 24.74 4.81
CA ASP A 423 0.98 26.03 4.94
C ASP A 423 1.96 27.08 5.47
N ASP A 424 2.04 28.22 4.79
CA ASP A 424 2.91 29.34 5.18
C ASP A 424 2.12 30.49 5.85
N ASP A 425 0.82 30.29 6.04
CA ASP A 425 -0.07 31.20 6.71
C ASP A 425 -0.01 31.08 8.25
N ALA A 426 -0.13 32.22 8.91
CA ALA A 426 -0.11 32.22 10.38
C ALA A 426 -1.44 31.69 10.93
N ALA A 427 -1.37 30.84 11.97
CA ALA A 427 -2.57 30.46 12.71
C ALA A 427 -3.33 31.70 13.23
N PRO A 428 -4.67 31.76 13.08
CA PRO A 428 -5.44 32.97 13.36
C PRO A 428 -5.47 33.33 14.84
N VAL A 429 -5.56 34.64 15.12
CA VAL A 429 -5.67 35.20 16.48
C VAL A 429 -6.91 36.07 16.62
N ILE A 430 -7.67 35.85 17.69
CA ILE A 430 -8.92 36.56 18.01
C ILE A 430 -8.64 37.86 18.79
N TYR A 431 -9.25 38.94 18.35
CA TYR A 431 -9.25 40.24 19.05
C TYR A 431 -10.68 40.75 19.25
N ILE A 432 -10.89 41.46 20.36
CA ILE A 432 -12.10 42.24 20.65
C ILE A 432 -11.66 43.68 20.95
N SER A 433 -12.49 44.66 20.59
CA SER A 433 -12.18 46.08 20.77
C SER A 433 -13.20 46.77 21.66
N ASP A 434 -12.73 47.75 22.44
CA ASP A 434 -13.57 48.63 23.24
C ASP A 434 -14.55 49.42 22.34
N VAL A 435 -15.72 49.74 22.89
CA VAL A 435 -16.73 50.56 22.22
C VAL A 435 -17.37 51.52 23.21
N ALA A 436 -17.83 52.67 22.70
CA ALA A 436 -18.71 53.56 23.44
C ALA A 436 -20.05 53.66 22.72
N VAL A 437 -21.13 53.69 23.48
CA VAL A 437 -22.50 53.82 22.99
C VAL A 437 -23.24 54.83 23.87
N GLY A 438 -24.12 55.63 23.26
CA GLY A 438 -25.00 56.49 24.05
C GLY A 438 -26.03 55.65 24.80
N GLU A 439 -26.39 56.09 26.00
CA GLU A 439 -27.45 55.48 26.81
C GLU A 439 -28.83 55.69 26.17
N GLY A 440 -29.12 56.95 25.83
CA GLY A 440 -30.37 57.36 25.22
C GLY A 440 -31.49 57.50 26.25
N ASN A 441 -32.49 58.31 25.93
CA ASN A 441 -33.47 58.75 26.92
C ASN A 441 -34.53 57.69 27.32
N THR A 442 -34.71 56.64 26.51
CA THR A 442 -35.72 55.58 26.72
C THR A 442 -35.41 54.34 25.88
N GLY A 443 -35.86 53.17 26.36
CA GLY A 443 -35.84 51.94 25.57
C GLY A 443 -34.47 51.27 25.59
N THR A 444 -34.06 50.67 24.46
CA THR A 444 -32.74 50.03 24.34
C THR A 444 -31.99 50.51 23.11
N LEU A 445 -30.70 50.81 23.28
CA LEU A 445 -29.73 50.91 22.20
C LEU A 445 -28.84 49.66 22.16
N MET A 446 -28.25 49.34 21.01
CA MET A 446 -27.39 48.16 20.88
C MET A 446 -25.93 48.58 20.85
N ALA A 447 -25.16 48.18 21.85
CA ALA A 447 -23.70 48.20 21.76
C ALA A 447 -23.26 47.10 20.78
N MET A 448 -22.67 47.50 19.66
CA MET A 448 -22.15 46.58 18.64
C MET A 448 -20.65 46.42 18.84
N VAL A 449 -20.22 45.28 19.39
CA VAL A 449 -18.82 45.00 19.70
C VAL A 449 -18.24 44.04 18.67
N ALA A 450 -17.27 44.50 17.89
CA ALA A 450 -16.62 43.69 16.88
C ALA A 450 -15.61 42.71 17.50
N VAL A 451 -15.67 41.46 17.06
CA VAL A 451 -14.68 40.41 17.34
C VAL A 451 -14.06 40.00 16.00
N THR A 452 -12.74 40.01 15.90
CA THR A 452 -12.02 39.85 14.62
C THR A 452 -10.93 38.78 14.69
N LEU A 453 -10.67 38.10 13.57
CA LEU A 453 -9.48 37.26 13.34
C LEU A 453 -8.41 38.03 12.57
N THR A 454 -7.14 37.69 12.78
CA THR A 454 -5.99 38.27 12.03
C THR A 454 -6.00 37.93 10.54
N ASN A 455 -6.47 36.74 10.20
CA ASN A 455 -6.52 36.18 8.86
C ASN A 455 -7.63 35.11 8.81
N PRO A 456 -8.17 34.78 7.63
CA PRO A 456 -9.16 33.72 7.49
C PRO A 456 -8.58 32.33 7.77
N SER A 457 -9.47 31.36 7.99
CA SER A 457 -9.13 29.93 8.06
C SER A 457 -10.15 29.12 7.24
N THR A 458 -9.77 27.95 6.73
CA THR A 458 -10.70 26.99 6.12
C THR A 458 -11.51 26.20 7.15
N ALA A 459 -11.04 26.13 8.39
CA ALA A 459 -11.77 25.54 9.49
C ALA A 459 -12.66 26.58 10.20
N GLU A 460 -13.65 26.08 10.93
CA GLU A 460 -14.46 26.92 11.82
C GLU A 460 -13.64 27.34 13.05
N VAL A 461 -13.72 28.63 13.41
CA VAL A 461 -13.13 29.18 14.64
C VAL A 461 -14.25 29.59 15.58
N THR A 462 -14.16 29.21 16.85
CA THR A 462 -15.17 29.57 17.87
C THR A 462 -14.55 30.19 19.11
N VAL A 463 -15.30 31.06 19.79
CA VAL A 463 -14.94 31.65 21.08
C VAL A 463 -16.19 31.99 21.88
N ASP A 464 -16.19 31.67 23.16
CA ASP A 464 -17.28 32.05 24.07
C ASP A 464 -17.11 33.49 24.54
N TYR A 465 -18.22 34.18 24.78
CA TYR A 465 -18.25 35.50 25.42
C TYR A 465 -19.24 35.54 26.57
N ALA A 466 -18.95 36.39 27.57
CA ALA A 466 -19.88 36.77 28.62
C ALA A 466 -19.66 38.22 29.06
N THR A 467 -20.74 38.93 29.39
CA THR A 467 -20.66 40.26 29.99
C THR A 467 -20.35 40.17 31.49
N ALA A 468 -19.58 41.12 32.02
CA ALA A 468 -19.31 41.28 33.44
C ALA A 468 -19.53 42.73 33.87
N ASP A 469 -20.18 42.91 35.01
CA ASP A 469 -20.48 44.24 35.56
C ASP A 469 -19.21 45.02 35.87
N GLY A 470 -19.24 46.32 35.59
CA GLY A 470 -18.28 47.30 36.07
C GLY A 470 -18.95 48.25 37.05
N ASN A 471 -18.97 49.55 36.73
CA ASN A 471 -19.89 50.48 37.37
C ASN A 471 -21.28 50.47 36.72
N ALA A 472 -21.39 50.05 35.45
CA ALA A 472 -22.66 49.65 34.85
C ALA A 472 -23.03 48.23 35.31
N LEU A 473 -24.27 48.05 35.75
CA LEU A 473 -24.85 46.85 36.33
C LEU A 473 -25.92 46.22 35.42
N ALA A 474 -25.84 44.91 35.23
CA ALA A 474 -26.83 44.18 34.45
C ALA A 474 -28.24 44.30 35.07
N GLY A 475 -29.22 44.62 34.21
CA GLY A 475 -30.62 44.82 34.55
C GLY A 475 -31.01 46.25 34.90
N ALA A 476 -30.03 47.08 35.28
CA ALA A 476 -30.19 48.53 35.38
C ALA A 476 -29.78 49.17 34.04
N ASP A 477 -28.50 49.03 33.68
CA ASP A 477 -27.87 49.86 32.64
C ASP A 477 -27.69 49.09 31.33
N TYR A 478 -27.58 47.76 31.40
CA TYR A 478 -27.51 46.89 30.23
C TYR A 478 -28.14 45.51 30.50
N THR A 479 -28.40 44.73 29.45
CA THR A 479 -28.84 43.33 29.59
C THR A 479 -27.64 42.40 29.53
N ALA A 480 -27.41 41.63 30.59
CA ALA A 480 -26.37 40.61 30.60
C ALA A 480 -26.54 39.63 29.43
N ALA A 481 -25.45 39.32 28.74
CA ALA A 481 -25.45 38.39 27.63
C ALA A 481 -24.22 37.47 27.69
N SER A 482 -24.41 36.26 27.19
CA SER A 482 -23.34 35.29 26.99
C SER A 482 -23.69 34.39 25.81
N GLY A 483 -22.68 33.86 25.15
CA GLY A 483 -22.88 32.91 24.05
C GLY A 483 -21.57 32.53 23.39
N THR A 484 -21.67 31.90 22.23
CA THR A 484 -20.51 31.50 21.42
C THR A 484 -20.55 32.29 20.11
N ILE A 485 -19.42 32.90 19.76
CA ILE A 485 -19.17 33.47 18.43
C ILE A 485 -18.54 32.38 17.57
N THR A 486 -19.06 32.23 16.36
CA THR A 486 -18.57 31.29 15.35
C THR A 486 -18.16 32.06 14.11
N PHE A 487 -16.89 31.96 13.74
CA PHE A 487 -16.38 32.37 12.42
C PHE A 487 -16.46 31.15 11.51
N THR A 488 -17.36 31.18 10.53
CA THR A 488 -17.38 30.16 9.47
C THR A 488 -16.13 30.31 8.59
N ALA A 489 -15.76 29.24 7.88
CA ALA A 489 -14.61 29.23 6.97
C ALA A 489 -14.55 30.51 6.09
N GLY A 490 -13.37 31.13 6.03
CA GLY A 490 -13.12 32.36 5.29
C GLY A 490 -13.61 33.67 5.92
N THR A 491 -14.30 33.64 7.08
CA THR A 491 -14.78 34.86 7.75
C THR A 491 -13.81 35.36 8.82
N THR A 492 -13.64 36.68 8.93
CA THR A 492 -12.69 37.30 9.85
C THR A 492 -13.30 38.31 10.81
N SER A 493 -14.61 38.58 10.73
CA SER A 493 -15.29 39.52 11.64
C SER A 493 -16.67 39.01 12.01
N GLN A 494 -17.00 39.12 13.29
CA GLN A 494 -18.33 38.91 13.86
C GLN A 494 -18.66 40.03 14.84
N THR A 495 -19.94 40.15 15.21
CA THR A 495 -20.40 41.24 16.08
C THR A 495 -21.24 40.69 17.23
N ILE A 496 -20.85 41.04 18.45
CA ILE A 496 -21.67 40.86 19.66
C ILE A 496 -22.60 42.06 19.77
N MET A 497 -23.88 41.82 20.09
CA MET A 497 -24.89 42.86 20.29
C MET A 497 -25.37 42.81 21.74
N ILE A 498 -25.09 43.86 22.51
CA ILE A 498 -25.54 44.01 23.90
C ILE A 498 -26.58 45.12 23.99
N PRO A 499 -27.80 44.84 24.48
CA PRO A 499 -28.78 45.88 24.75
C PRO A 499 -28.34 46.75 25.94
N VAL A 500 -28.22 48.05 25.72
CA VAL A 500 -28.03 49.10 26.72
C VAL A 500 -29.38 49.75 26.99
N GLN A 501 -29.72 49.94 28.25
CA GLN A 501 -31.00 50.45 28.72
C GLN A 501 -30.91 51.97 28.83
N GLY A 502 -31.88 52.67 28.25
CA GLY A 502 -31.92 54.13 28.30
C GLY A 502 -32.87 54.66 29.36
N ASP A 503 -32.47 55.71 30.09
CA ASP A 503 -33.34 56.45 31.00
C ASP A 503 -33.12 57.98 30.97
N ILE A 504 -33.58 58.71 32.00
CA ILE A 504 -33.58 60.19 32.02
C ILE A 504 -32.86 60.75 33.26
N THR A 505 -32.03 59.94 33.90
CA THR A 505 -31.34 60.23 35.15
C THR A 505 -29.90 60.62 34.83
N ASP A 506 -29.52 61.87 35.16
CA ASP A 506 -28.12 62.33 35.08
C ASP A 506 -27.23 61.46 35.98
N GLU A 507 -26.40 60.66 35.33
CA GLU A 507 -25.45 59.71 35.91
C GLU A 507 -24.05 59.92 35.30
N PRO A 508 -22.95 59.56 35.98
CA PRO A 508 -21.64 59.58 35.33
C PRO A 508 -21.55 58.48 34.26
N ASN A 509 -20.77 58.68 33.19
CA ASN A 509 -20.47 57.59 32.24
C ASN A 509 -20.07 56.29 32.95
N GLU A 510 -20.66 55.20 32.50
CA GLU A 510 -20.51 53.89 33.10
C GLU A 510 -19.86 52.89 32.14
N THR A 511 -19.36 51.79 32.69
CA THR A 511 -18.62 50.78 31.95
C THR A 511 -18.97 49.39 32.46
N PHE A 512 -19.05 48.45 31.52
CA PHE A 512 -19.04 47.01 31.77
C PHE A 512 -18.04 46.33 30.83
N GLU A 513 -17.68 45.07 31.09
CA GLU A 513 -16.72 44.32 30.29
C GLU A 513 -17.41 43.21 29.48
N ILE A 514 -16.84 42.87 28.33
CA ILE A 514 -17.08 41.62 27.61
C ILE A 514 -15.82 40.78 27.68
N LEU A 515 -15.92 39.56 28.22
CA LEU A 515 -14.83 38.63 28.42
C LEU A 515 -14.93 37.47 27.41
N LEU A 516 -13.84 37.20 26.70
CA LEU A 516 -13.70 36.06 25.80
C LEU A 516 -13.09 34.84 26.53
N SER A 517 -13.57 33.65 26.21
CA SER A 517 -13.08 32.40 26.80
C SER A 517 -13.25 31.19 25.86
N ASN A 518 -12.67 30.05 26.24
CA ASN A 518 -12.78 28.75 25.54
C ASN A 518 -12.57 28.83 24.01
N PRO A 519 -11.48 29.43 23.51
CA PRO A 519 -11.27 29.52 22.06
C PRO A 519 -10.98 28.13 21.46
N ALA A 520 -11.47 27.89 20.25
CA ALA A 520 -11.14 26.72 19.44
C ALA A 520 -10.83 27.16 18.00
N GLY A 521 -9.77 26.61 17.41
CA GLY A 521 -9.31 26.96 16.05
C GLY A 521 -8.48 28.24 15.96
N ALA A 522 -8.34 29.01 17.05
CA ALA A 522 -7.51 30.22 17.12
C ALA A 522 -7.04 30.49 18.56
N ALA A 523 -6.02 31.33 18.72
CA ALA A 523 -5.62 31.85 20.04
C ALA A 523 -6.35 33.17 20.34
N ILE A 524 -6.59 33.49 21.62
CA ILE A 524 -7.08 34.82 22.03
C ILE A 524 -5.88 35.75 22.20
N GLY A 525 -5.87 36.84 21.43
CA GLY A 525 -4.91 37.94 21.57
C GLY A 525 -5.35 38.95 22.64
N THR A 526 -6.58 39.45 22.53
CA THR A 526 -7.21 40.33 23.53
C THR A 526 -8.44 39.65 24.11
N ALA A 527 -8.44 39.40 25.41
CA ALA A 527 -9.49 38.62 26.09
C ALA A 527 -10.64 39.45 26.68
N ALA A 528 -10.51 40.77 26.73
CA ALA A 528 -11.49 41.65 27.33
C ALA A 528 -11.65 42.94 26.52
N ALA A 529 -12.88 43.42 26.42
CA ALA A 529 -13.19 44.76 25.91
C ALA A 529 -14.11 45.50 26.90
N SER A 530 -13.84 46.78 27.10
CA SER A 530 -14.69 47.70 27.84
C SER A 530 -15.77 48.26 26.92
N VAL A 531 -17.01 48.21 27.38
CA VAL A 531 -18.13 48.95 26.78
C VAL A 531 -18.43 50.14 27.66
N THR A 532 -18.30 51.36 27.13
CA THR A 532 -18.67 52.60 27.83
C THR A 532 -20.08 53.03 27.45
N ILE A 533 -20.96 53.16 28.43
CA ILE A 533 -22.27 53.79 28.30
C ILE A 533 -22.05 55.29 28.56
N LEU A 534 -22.33 56.11 27.55
CA LEU A 534 -22.20 57.56 27.62
C LEU A 534 -23.55 58.14 28.05
N ASP A 535 -23.56 58.76 29.23
CA ASP A 535 -24.69 59.51 29.75
C ASP A 535 -25.00 60.69 28.82
N ASP A 536 -26.28 60.88 28.51
CA ASP A 536 -26.79 61.96 27.67
C ASP A 536 -27.86 62.82 28.34
N ASP A 537 -28.00 62.72 29.67
CA ASP A 537 -29.03 63.43 30.44
C ASP A 537 -28.60 64.79 30.99
N ASP A 538 -29.60 65.64 31.23
CA ASP A 538 -29.38 67.01 31.70
C ASP A 538 -29.12 67.04 33.21
N THR A 539 -27.98 67.61 33.61
CA THR A 539 -27.64 67.82 35.03
C THR A 539 -28.75 68.56 35.79
N PRO A 540 -29.21 68.04 36.96
CA PRO A 540 -30.31 68.62 37.71
C PRO A 540 -30.08 70.09 38.09
N GLN A 541 -31.05 70.95 37.79
CA GLN A 541 -30.98 72.37 38.12
C GLN A 541 -31.76 72.70 39.40
N LEU A 542 -31.10 73.38 40.33
CA LEU A 542 -31.73 73.97 41.51
C LEU A 542 -32.31 75.35 41.16
N SER A 543 -33.60 75.54 41.43
CA SER A 543 -34.24 76.86 41.37
C SER A 543 -34.90 77.21 42.71
N LEU A 544 -34.82 78.48 43.09
CA LEU A 544 -35.52 79.02 44.25
C LEU A 544 -36.73 79.80 43.75
N ASN A 545 -37.92 79.46 44.25
CA ASN A 545 -39.10 80.27 43.98
C ASN A 545 -39.10 81.50 44.87
N ASP A 546 -39.35 82.67 44.29
CA ASP A 546 -39.57 83.89 45.05
C ASP A 546 -40.87 83.76 45.88
N VAL A 547 -40.76 84.00 47.19
CA VAL A 547 -41.91 84.08 48.09
C VAL A 547 -42.15 85.54 48.44
N SER A 548 -43.35 86.04 48.18
CA SER A 548 -43.82 87.33 48.69
C SER A 548 -44.89 87.11 49.75
N VAL A 549 -44.76 87.83 50.87
CA VAL A 549 -45.76 87.88 51.95
C VAL A 549 -46.27 89.31 52.04
N VAL A 550 -47.58 89.45 52.15
CA VAL A 550 -48.23 90.73 52.45
C VAL A 550 -48.07 90.99 53.95
N GLU A 551 -47.45 92.10 54.31
CA GLU A 551 -47.33 92.56 55.71
C GLU A 551 -48.73 92.80 56.30
N GLY A 552 -49.01 92.24 57.47
CA GLY A 552 -50.32 92.27 58.12
C GLY A 552 -50.70 93.65 58.70
N ALA A 553 -52.01 93.84 58.85
CA ALA A 553 -52.77 95.09 59.01
C ALA A 553 -52.26 96.18 59.98
#